data_AF-A0A1J0AEC5-F1
#
_entry.id   AF-A0A1J0AEC5-F1
#
_cell.length_a   1.000
_cell.length_b   1.000
_cell.length_c   1.000
_cell.angle_alpha   90.00
_cell.angle_beta   90.00
_cell.angle_gamma   90.00
#
_symmetry.space_group_name_H-M   'P 1'
#
loop_
_entity.id
_entity.type
_entity.pdbx_description
1 polymer ?
#
loop_
_entity_poly.entity_id
_entity_poly.type
_entity_poly.pdbx_seq_one_letter_code
_entity_poly.pdbx_strand_id
1 'polypeptide(L)'
;MLENPGYLVIILLIPTVALIGKSLTTTPSEFWRIATDKVALSAYEVSVVTSLGAALLNGPAGLLIAWVLVRYEFPGRRYVDALVDLPFALPTSVAGLTLATVYSEKGWLGSLLAPLGVFVALVFISLPFVVRTVQPLLQEM
;
A
#
# COMPACT_ATOMS: atom_id res chain seq x y z
N MET A 1 30.96 0.34 7.35
CA MET A 1 30.12 0.75 8.52
C MET A 1 28.63 0.43 8.34
N LEU A 2 28.10 0.34 7.12
CA LEU A 2 26.70 -0.06 6.82
C LEU A 2 26.49 -1.57 6.58
N GLU A 3 27.52 -2.40 6.79
CA GLU A 3 27.51 -3.83 6.41
C GLU A 3 27.13 -4.78 7.56
N ASN A 4 26.93 -4.26 8.78
CA ASN A 4 26.57 -5.12 9.91
C ASN A 4 25.04 -5.18 10.06
N PRO A 5 24.39 -6.35 9.85
CA PRO A 5 22.94 -6.49 9.96
C PRO A 5 22.39 -6.08 11.33
N GLY A 6 23.20 -6.11 12.39
CA GLY A 6 22.82 -5.64 13.73
C GLY A 6 22.48 -4.14 13.78
N TYR A 7 23.06 -3.31 12.92
CA TYR A 7 22.78 -1.87 12.90
C TYR A 7 21.38 -1.55 12.35
N LEU A 8 20.94 -2.27 11.31
CA LEU A 8 19.59 -2.13 10.75
C LEU A 8 18.52 -2.52 11.78
N VAL A 9 18.77 -3.59 12.54
CA VAL A 9 17.88 -4.04 13.62
C VAL A 9 17.78 -2.97 14.70
N ILE A 10 18.89 -2.37 15.12
CA ILE A 10 18.89 -1.30 16.13
C ILE A 10 18.10 -0.07 15.65
N ILE A 11 18.30 0.37 14.41
CA ILE A 11 17.57 1.52 13.83
C ILE A 11 16.06 1.26 13.80
N LEU A 12 15.62 0.04 13.49
CA LEU A 12 14.20 -0.32 13.47
C LEU A 12 13.62 -0.45 14.89
N LEU A 13 14.38 -1.05 15.81
CA LEU A 13 13.91 -1.36 17.15
C LEU A 13 13.83 -0.13 18.05
N ILE A 14 14.76 0.83 17.95
CA ILE A 14 14.76 2.05 18.78
C ILE A 14 13.40 2.78 18.75
N PRO A 15 12.85 3.19 17.59
CA PRO A 15 11.57 3.91 17.54
C PRO A 15 10.40 3.04 18.01
N THR A 16 10.41 1.74 17.69
CA THR A 16 9.36 0.81 18.10
C THR A 16 9.32 0.66 19.63
N VAL A 17 10.49 0.44 20.25
CA VAL A 17 10.63 0.35 21.72
C VAL A 17 10.30 1.70 22.38
N ALA A 18 10.71 2.82 21.79
CA ALA A 18 10.36 4.14 22.30
C ALA A 18 8.84 4.41 22.29
N LEU A 19 8.13 4.00 21.22
CA LEU A 19 6.67 4.10 21.14
C LEU A 19 5.98 3.20 22.17
N ILE A 20 6.43 1.95 22.33
CA ILE A 20 5.91 1.05 23.36
C ILE A 20 6.17 1.63 24.75
N GLY A 21 7.39 2.10 25.02
CA GLY A 21 7.76 2.75 26.26
C GLY A 21 6.88 3.97 26.57
N LYS A 22 6.58 4.80 25.56
CA LYS A 22 5.64 5.92 25.70
C LYS A 22 4.23 5.44 26.05
N SER A 23 3.75 4.37 25.43
CA SER A 23 2.45 3.77 25.74
C SER A 23 2.37 3.30 27.20
N LEU A 24 3.45 2.73 27.74
CA LEU A 24 3.52 2.26 29.13
C LEU A 24 3.50 3.41 30.16
N THR A 25 3.84 4.64 29.77
CA THR A 25 3.70 5.81 30.66
C THR A 25 2.26 6.31 30.81
N THR A 26 1.32 5.76 30.05
CA THR A 26 -0.10 6.10 30.07
C THR A 26 -0.84 5.11 30.97
N THR A 27 -1.84 5.57 31.74
CA THR A 27 -2.67 4.64 32.53
C THR A 27 -3.49 3.74 31.60
N PRO A 28 -3.79 2.49 31.99
CA PRO A 28 -4.57 1.57 31.15
C PRO A 28 -5.92 2.13 30.69
N SER A 29 -6.59 2.92 31.56
CA SER A 29 -7.86 3.59 31.23
C SER A 29 -7.70 4.67 30.17
N GLU A 30 -6.64 5.48 30.27
CA GLU A 30 -6.35 6.55 29.31
C GLU A 30 -5.89 5.98 27.97
N PHE A 31 -5.10 4.90 27.98
CA PHE A 31 -4.73 4.17 26.77
C PHE A 31 -5.98 3.69 26.01
N TRP A 32 -6.91 3.04 26.71
CA TRP A 32 -8.14 2.55 26.07
C TRP A 32 -9.00 3.70 25.56
N ARG A 33 -9.10 4.80 26.33
CA ARG A 33 -9.79 6.02 25.90
C ARG A 33 -9.25 6.58 24.59
N ILE A 34 -7.93 6.64 24.43
CA ILE A 34 -7.28 7.12 23.20
C ILE A 34 -7.48 6.11 22.05
N ALA A 35 -7.29 4.82 22.31
CA ALA A 35 -7.40 3.76 21.31
C ALA A 35 -8.83 3.60 20.77
N THR A 36 -9.85 3.88 21.58
CA THR A 36 -11.26 3.83 21.19
C THR A 36 -11.88 5.21 20.98
N ASP A 37 -11.06 6.26 20.80
CA ASP A 37 -11.60 7.56 20.45
C ASP A 37 -12.23 7.53 19.05
N LYS A 38 -13.20 8.42 18.80
CA LYS A 38 -13.97 8.44 17.54
C LYS A 38 -13.08 8.54 16.30
N VAL A 39 -11.99 9.31 16.38
CA VAL A 39 -11.05 9.47 15.27
C VAL A 39 -10.27 8.17 15.02
N ALA A 40 -9.82 7.49 16.07
CA ALA A 40 -9.10 6.23 15.96
C ALA A 40 -9.97 5.12 15.36
N LEU A 41 -11.19 4.97 15.86
CA LEU A 41 -12.14 3.99 15.34
C LEU A 41 -12.49 4.24 13.87
N SER A 42 -12.75 5.50 13.50
CA SER A 42 -13.00 5.87 12.11
C SER A 42 -11.80 5.56 11.20
N ALA A 43 -10.58 5.83 11.67
CA ALA A 43 -9.36 5.50 10.93
C ALA A 43 -9.18 3.98 10.76
N TYR A 44 -9.48 3.18 11.79
CA TYR A 44 -9.42 1.72 11.70
C TYR A 44 -10.45 1.16 10.72
N GLU A 45 -11.69 1.63 10.79
CA GLU A 45 -12.76 1.22 9.89
C GLU A 45 -12.40 1.52 8.43
N VAL A 46 -12.00 2.76 8.12
CA VAL A 46 -11.58 3.15 6.78
C VAL A 46 -10.41 2.28 6.32
N SER A 47 -9.39 2.09 7.16
CA SER A 47 -8.21 1.30 6.80
C SER A 47 -8.56 -0.14 6.48
N VAL A 48 -9.34 -0.81 7.33
CA VAL A 48 -9.71 -2.22 7.17
C VAL A 48 -10.65 -2.40 5.99
N VAL A 49 -11.71 -1.63 5.89
CA VAL A 49 -12.73 -1.77 4.82
C VAL A 49 -12.10 -1.47 3.46
N THR A 50 -11.35 -0.38 3.33
CA THR A 50 -10.76 0.00 2.03
C THR A 50 -9.63 -0.94 1.61
N SER A 51 -8.77 -1.40 2.54
CA SER A 51 -7.70 -2.35 2.21
C SER A 51 -8.23 -3.74 1.85
N LEU A 52 -9.26 -4.23 2.54
CA LEU A 52 -9.93 -5.48 2.19
C LEU A 52 -10.55 -5.40 0.80
N GLY A 53 -11.28 -4.33 0.51
CA GLY A 53 -11.84 -4.12 -0.83
C GLY A 53 -10.75 -4.06 -1.91
N ALA A 54 -9.66 -3.34 -1.66
CA ALA A 54 -8.55 -3.22 -2.60
C ALA A 54 -7.87 -4.59 -2.83
N ALA A 55 -7.68 -5.39 -1.78
CA ALA A 55 -7.12 -6.73 -1.86
C ALA A 55 -8.01 -7.69 -2.67
N LEU A 56 -9.33 -7.64 -2.45
CA LEU A 56 -10.30 -8.44 -3.20
C LEU A 56 -10.32 -8.09 -4.68
N LEU A 57 -10.08 -6.82 -5.05
CA LEU A 57 -9.95 -6.41 -6.44
C LEU A 57 -8.59 -6.81 -7.03
N ASN A 58 -7.51 -6.56 -6.29
CA ASN A 58 -6.15 -6.77 -6.77
C ASN A 58 -5.73 -8.22 -6.87
N GLY A 59 -6.29 -9.11 -6.05
CA GLY A 59 -6.06 -10.55 -6.14
C GLY A 59 -6.34 -11.10 -7.55
N PRO A 60 -7.59 -11.06 -8.04
CA PRO A 60 -7.93 -11.53 -9.38
C PRO A 60 -7.32 -10.67 -10.49
N ALA A 61 -7.29 -9.34 -10.35
CA ALA A 61 -6.71 -8.47 -11.37
C ALA A 61 -5.20 -8.71 -11.56
N GLY A 62 -4.46 -8.78 -10.46
CA GLY A 62 -3.02 -9.05 -10.45
C GLY A 62 -2.71 -10.45 -10.97
N LEU A 63 -3.51 -11.46 -10.60
CA LEU A 63 -3.39 -12.82 -11.15
C LEU A 63 -3.57 -12.82 -12.68
N LEU A 64 -4.60 -12.15 -13.20
CA LEU A 64 -4.86 -12.07 -14.65
C LEU A 64 -3.72 -11.35 -15.38
N ILE A 65 -3.23 -10.24 -14.82
CA ILE A 65 -2.10 -9.49 -15.40
C ILE A 65 -0.84 -10.36 -15.41
N ALA A 66 -0.51 -11.01 -14.29
CA ALA A 66 0.63 -11.93 -14.20
C ALA A 66 0.50 -13.06 -15.21
N TRP A 67 -0.69 -13.66 -15.34
CA TRP A 67 -0.95 -14.72 -16.30
C TRP A 67 -0.69 -14.27 -17.73
N VAL A 68 -1.25 -13.12 -18.13
CA VAL A 68 -1.05 -12.58 -19.48
C VAL A 68 0.42 -12.28 -19.73
N LEU A 69 1.10 -11.66 -18.77
CA LEU A 69 2.51 -11.30 -18.87
C LEU A 69 3.44 -12.50 -18.86
N VAL A 70 3.06 -13.66 -18.31
CA VAL A 70 3.89 -14.87 -18.29
C VAL A 70 3.60 -15.75 -19.51
N ARG A 71 2.33 -15.95 -19.86
CA ARG A 71 1.90 -16.96 -20.84
C ARG A 71 1.86 -16.47 -22.29
N TYR A 72 1.82 -15.15 -22.54
CA TYR A 72 1.69 -14.61 -23.90
C TYR A 72 2.87 -13.73 -24.28
N GLU A 73 3.31 -13.86 -25.53
CA GLU A 73 4.27 -12.96 -26.17
C GLU A 73 3.52 -12.02 -27.11
N PHE A 74 3.55 -10.72 -26.82
CA PHE A 74 2.89 -9.69 -27.62
C PHE A 74 3.77 -8.43 -27.73
N PRO A 75 3.65 -7.66 -28.83
CA PRO A 75 4.42 -6.44 -28.99
C PRO A 75 4.05 -5.44 -27.88
N GLY A 76 5.07 -4.95 -27.16
CA GLY A 76 4.89 -4.00 -26.07
C GLY A 76 4.72 -4.61 -24.66
N ARG A 77 4.84 -5.94 -24.51
CA ARG A 77 4.86 -6.63 -23.21
C ARG A 77 5.77 -5.98 -22.17
N ARG A 78 6.97 -5.53 -22.59
CA ARG A 78 7.93 -4.84 -21.71
C ARG A 78 7.43 -3.51 -21.17
N TYR A 79 6.65 -2.76 -21.94
CA TYR A 79 6.06 -1.50 -21.48
C TYR A 79 4.95 -1.78 -20.46
N VAL A 80 4.11 -2.78 -20.70
CA VAL A 80 3.07 -3.19 -19.75
C VAL A 80 3.68 -3.68 -18.44
N ASP A 81 4.71 -4.52 -18.50
CA ASP A 81 5.43 -4.98 -17.31
C ASP A 81 6.08 -3.81 -16.53
N ALA A 82 6.64 -2.83 -17.23
CA ALA A 82 7.17 -1.61 -16.60
C ALA A 82 6.08 -0.71 -16.00
N LEU A 83 4.89 -0.63 -16.61
CA LEU A 83 3.75 0.13 -16.07
C LEU A 83 3.21 -0.50 -14.79
N VAL A 84 3.26 -1.83 -14.66
CA VAL A 84 2.91 -2.51 -13.41
C VAL A 84 3.85 -2.08 -12.29
N ASP A 85 5.15 -1.92 -12.55
CA ASP A 85 6.11 -1.48 -11.53
C ASP A 85 6.17 0.04 -11.32
N LEU A 86 5.40 0.81 -12.09
CA LEU A 86 5.35 2.27 -11.98
C LEU A 86 5.17 2.76 -10.52
N PRO A 87 4.30 2.16 -9.67
CA PRO A 87 4.13 2.61 -8.30
C PRO A 87 5.42 2.55 -7.47
N PHE A 88 6.33 1.62 -7.76
CA PHE A 88 7.62 1.48 -7.07
C PHE A 88 8.69 2.44 -7.59
N ALA A 89 8.57 2.86 -8.86
CA ALA A 89 9.47 3.85 -9.44
C ALA A 89 9.17 5.27 -8.96
N LEU A 90 7.95 5.52 -8.43
CA LEU A 90 7.56 6.83 -7.95
C LEU A 90 8.12 7.10 -6.54
N PRO A 91 8.79 8.26 -6.32
CA PRO A 91 9.11 8.71 -4.98
C PRO A 91 7.83 8.81 -4.14
N THR A 92 7.87 8.34 -2.89
CA THR A 92 6.69 8.28 -2.00
C THR A 92 5.97 9.63 -1.86
N SER A 93 6.73 10.72 -1.72
CA SER A 93 6.18 12.09 -1.67
C SER A 93 5.48 12.50 -2.98
N VAL A 94 6.03 12.09 -4.13
CA VAL A 94 5.46 12.40 -5.45
C VAL A 94 4.21 11.56 -5.69
N ALA A 95 4.22 10.28 -5.32
CA ALA A 95 3.05 9.41 -5.38
C ALA A 95 1.91 9.96 -4.51
N GLY A 96 2.22 10.35 -3.27
CA GLY A 96 1.25 10.95 -2.35
C GLY A 96 0.63 12.24 -2.89
N LEU A 97 1.45 13.19 -3.36
CA LEU A 97 0.96 14.44 -3.93
C LEU A 97 0.16 14.21 -5.23
N THR A 98 0.62 13.30 -6.08
CA THR A 98 -0.07 13.00 -7.34
C THR A 98 -1.43 12.38 -7.04
N LEU A 99 -1.51 11.34 -6.22
CA LEU A 99 -2.79 10.73 -5.84
C LEU A 99 -3.72 11.75 -5.14
N ALA A 100 -3.19 12.56 -4.23
CA ALA A 100 -3.96 13.60 -3.56
C ALA A 100 -4.51 14.65 -4.54
N THR A 101 -3.71 15.12 -5.50
CA THR A 101 -4.13 16.11 -6.50
C THR A 101 -5.12 15.51 -7.51
N VAL A 102 -4.88 14.27 -7.94
CA VAL A 102 -5.70 13.54 -8.92
C VAL A 102 -7.11 13.29 -8.43
N TYR A 103 -7.20 12.81 -7.20
CA TYR A 103 -8.46 12.41 -6.57
C TYR A 103 -9.03 13.50 -5.64
N SER A 104 -8.42 14.69 -5.58
CA SER A 104 -9.01 15.86 -4.90
C SER A 104 -10.28 16.31 -5.61
N GLU A 105 -11.20 16.95 -4.90
CA GLU A 105 -12.45 17.48 -5.48
C GLU A 105 -12.24 18.39 -6.72
N LYS A 106 -11.09 19.06 -6.80
CA LYS A 106 -10.68 19.92 -7.93
C LYS A 106 -9.80 19.22 -8.97
N GLY A 107 -9.48 17.95 -8.75
CA GLY A 107 -8.70 17.12 -9.64
C GLY A 107 -9.51 16.63 -10.83
N TRP A 108 -8.82 16.35 -11.93
CA TRP A 108 -9.32 15.69 -13.15
C TRP A 108 -10.23 14.47 -12.92
N LEU A 109 -10.02 13.65 -11.88
CA LEU A 109 -10.86 12.48 -11.56
C LEU A 109 -11.65 12.61 -10.25
N GLY A 110 -11.39 13.63 -9.43
CA GLY A 110 -11.89 13.64 -8.06
C GLY A 110 -13.35 14.06 -7.90
N SER A 111 -13.99 14.73 -8.88
CA SER A 111 -15.44 14.96 -8.82
C SER A 111 -16.28 13.67 -8.93
N LEU A 112 -15.72 12.62 -9.56
CA LEU A 112 -16.36 11.30 -9.74
C LEU A 112 -15.90 10.27 -8.68
N LEU A 113 -14.69 10.42 -8.15
CA LEU A 113 -14.04 9.42 -7.29
C LEU A 113 -13.61 9.95 -5.92
N ALA A 114 -14.00 11.16 -5.52
CA ALA A 114 -13.69 11.76 -4.22
C ALA A 114 -13.85 10.80 -3.02
N PRO A 115 -14.95 10.04 -2.87
CA PRO A 115 -15.11 9.12 -1.74
C PRO A 115 -14.23 7.85 -1.85
N LEU A 116 -13.68 7.56 -3.04
CA LEU A 116 -12.90 6.36 -3.35
C LEU A 116 -11.41 6.63 -3.52
N GLY A 117 -10.93 7.87 -3.34
CA GLY A 117 -9.51 8.22 -3.58
C GLY A 117 -8.53 7.33 -2.81
N VAL A 118 -8.82 7.03 -1.54
CA VAL A 118 -8.01 6.11 -0.70
C VAL A 118 -8.04 4.69 -1.26
N PHE A 119 -9.21 4.21 -1.69
CA PHE A 119 -9.36 2.89 -2.30
C PHE A 119 -8.54 2.76 -3.59
N VAL A 120 -8.62 3.76 -4.47
CA VAL A 120 -7.86 3.75 -5.73
C VAL A 120 -6.36 3.86 -5.49
N ALA A 121 -5.93 4.68 -4.52
CA ALA A 121 -4.53 4.73 -4.10
C ALA A 121 -4.03 3.37 -3.60
N LEU A 122 -4.81 2.68 -2.77
CA LEU A 122 -4.49 1.34 -2.28
C LEU A 122 -4.43 0.32 -3.42
N VAL A 123 -5.38 0.35 -4.34
CA VAL A 123 -5.38 -0.50 -5.54
C VAL A 123 -4.10 -0.28 -6.35
N PHE A 124 -3.77 0.97 -6.65
CA PHE A 124 -2.59 1.35 -7.43
C PHE A 124 -1.28 0.89 -6.77
N ILE A 125 -1.13 1.09 -5.46
CA ILE A 125 0.12 0.75 -4.74
C ILE A 125 0.23 -0.77 -4.49
N SER A 126 -0.87 -1.47 -4.26
CA SER A 126 -0.83 -2.90 -3.88
C SER A 126 -0.87 -3.87 -5.07
N LEU A 127 -1.36 -3.46 -6.25
CA LEU A 127 -1.43 -4.29 -7.45
C LEU A 127 -0.06 -4.91 -7.85
N PRO A 128 1.05 -4.16 -7.87
CA PRO A 128 2.33 -4.69 -8.34
C PRO A 128 2.85 -5.80 -7.42
N PHE A 129 2.57 -5.72 -6.12
CA PHE A 129 2.92 -6.79 -5.18
C PHE A 129 2.24 -8.10 -5.56
N VAL A 130 0.93 -8.08 -5.85
CA VAL A 130 0.21 -9.29 -6.28
C VAL A 130 0.82 -9.86 -7.55
N VAL A 131 1.05 -9.01 -8.56
CA VAL A 131 1.64 -9.45 -9.84
C VAL A 131 3.02 -10.09 -9.62
N ARG A 132 3.91 -9.41 -8.88
CA ARG A 132 5.29 -9.87 -8.65
C ARG A 132 5.38 -11.08 -7.72
N THR A 133 4.40 -11.29 -6.84
CA THR A 133 4.30 -12.54 -6.06
C THR A 133 3.82 -13.73 -6.90
N VAL A 134 2.88 -13.50 -7.82
CA VAL A 134 2.26 -14.57 -8.63
C VAL A 134 3.11 -14.94 -9.86
N GLN A 135 3.82 -13.98 -10.44
CA GLN A 135 4.62 -14.20 -11.66
C GLN A 135 5.61 -15.37 -11.55
N PRO A 136 6.46 -15.48 -10.49
CA PRO A 136 7.39 -16.60 -10.36
C PRO A 136 6.67 -17.96 -10.29
N LEU A 137 5.55 -18.02 -9.56
CA LEU A 137 4.75 -19.23 -9.43
C LEU A 137 4.20 -19.71 -10.78
N LEU A 138 3.77 -18.77 -11.64
CA LEU A 138 3.27 -19.11 -12.97
C LEU A 138 4.37 -19.48 -13.97
N GLN A 139 5.61 -19.02 -13.75
CA GLN A 139 6.77 -19.36 -14.58
C GLN A 139 7.29 -20.77 -14.29
N GLU A 140 7.15 -21.24 -13.05
CA GLU A 140 7.53 -22.60 -12.63
C GLU A 140 6.55 -23.69 -13.12
N MET A 141 5.37 -23.30 -13.59
CA MET A 141 4.31 -24.17 -14.11
C MET A 141 4.39 -24.37 -15.63
#